data_AF-A0AA37ULE2-F1
#
_entry.id   AF-A0AA37ULE2-F1
#
_cell.length_a   1.000
_cell.length_b   1.000
_cell.length_c   1.000
_cell.angle_alpha   90.00
_cell.angle_beta   90.00
_cell.angle_gamma   90.00
#
_symmetry.space_group_name_H-M   'P 1'
#
loop_
_entity.id
_entity.type
_entity.pdbx_description
1 polymer ?
#
loop_
_entity_poly.entity_id
_entity_poly.type
_entity_poly.pdbx_seq_one_letter_code
_entity_poly.pdbx_strand_id
1 'polypeptide(L)'
;MYHNVWSSGDASSLPTSKTAAAITSQAPILVNNLLRSLDGKEPEPKYDGYTSCPLTTEYGKVLLAEFKYGGVPKETFGDLIGFDQAVPRRAFYHLKRDFFPWVYYNSMVKGTWGGPNGWMN
;
A
#
# COMPACT_ATOMS: atom_id res chain seq x y z
N MET A 1 17.75 -11.40 -17.58
CA MET A 1 16.46 -10.85 -17.14
C MET A 1 15.49 -10.94 -18.30
N TYR A 2 14.20 -11.16 -18.05
CA TYR A 2 13.16 -11.21 -19.08
C TYR A 2 12.35 -9.91 -19.02
N HIS A 3 12.36 -9.12 -20.11
CA HIS A 3 11.72 -7.79 -20.15
C HIS A 3 10.18 -7.84 -20.20
N ASN A 4 9.61 -9.01 -20.50
CA ASN A 4 8.18 -9.26 -20.58
C ASN A 4 7.61 -9.97 -19.35
N VAL A 5 8.43 -10.20 -18.31
CA VAL A 5 8.00 -10.87 -17.08
C VAL A 5 7.89 -9.84 -15.96
N TRP A 6 6.70 -9.75 -15.37
CA TRP A 6 6.37 -8.81 -14.30
C TRP A 6 6.02 -9.57 -13.03
N SER A 7 6.34 -9.01 -11.85
CA SER A 7 5.99 -9.58 -10.55
C SER A 7 5.51 -8.50 -9.59
N SER A 8 4.64 -8.86 -8.65
CA SER A 8 4.10 -7.97 -7.62
C SER A 8 3.80 -8.77 -6.35
N GLY A 9 3.72 -8.07 -5.22
CA GLY A 9 3.41 -8.63 -3.91
C GLY A 9 4.46 -9.60 -3.39
N ASP A 10 3.99 -10.61 -2.67
CA ASP A 10 4.85 -11.49 -1.86
C ASP A 10 5.78 -12.36 -2.72
N ALA A 11 5.37 -12.68 -3.95
CA ALA A 11 6.19 -13.42 -4.91
C ALA A 11 7.32 -12.56 -5.54
N SER A 12 7.27 -11.24 -5.40
CA SER A 12 8.30 -10.34 -5.92
C SER A 12 9.52 -10.27 -4.99
N SER A 13 10.69 -9.95 -5.55
CA SER A 13 11.91 -9.66 -4.79
C SER A 13 12.04 -8.18 -4.40
N LEU A 14 10.93 -7.42 -4.38
CA LEU A 14 10.93 -6.01 -3.99
C LEU A 14 11.44 -5.86 -2.56
N PRO A 15 12.46 -5.00 -2.29
CA PRO A 15 13.08 -4.87 -0.97
C PRO A 15 12.23 -4.08 0.05
N THR A 16 10.92 -4.35 0.10
CA THR A 16 9.92 -3.72 0.97
C THR A 16 9.15 -4.78 1.76
N SER A 17 8.52 -4.39 2.87
CA SER A 17 7.70 -5.31 3.65
C SER A 17 6.51 -5.81 2.82
N LYS A 18 6.37 -7.14 2.80
CA LYS A 18 5.34 -7.89 2.06
C LYS A 18 3.98 -7.77 2.75
N THR A 19 3.23 -6.72 2.38
CA THR A 19 1.92 -6.41 2.98
C THR A 19 0.88 -6.14 1.90
N ALA A 20 -0.41 -6.30 2.24
CA ALA A 20 -1.51 -5.94 1.34
C ALA A 20 -1.47 -4.45 0.93
N ALA A 21 -1.00 -3.57 1.82
CA ALA A 21 -0.81 -2.15 1.51
C ALA A 21 0.30 -1.94 0.47
N ALA A 22 1.37 -2.72 0.53
CA ALA A 22 2.40 -2.71 -0.51
C ALA A 22 1.82 -3.16 -1.87
N ILE A 23 0.99 -4.22 -1.89
CA ILE A 23 0.30 -4.68 -3.10
C ILE A 23 -0.59 -3.58 -3.69
N THR A 24 -1.36 -2.85 -2.86
CA THR A 24 -2.23 -1.76 -3.35
C THR A 24 -1.45 -0.62 -4.01
N SER A 25 -0.25 -0.33 -3.55
CA SER A 25 0.61 0.70 -4.15
C SER A 25 1.41 0.18 -5.34
N GLN A 26 1.75 -1.11 -5.37
CA GLN A 26 2.47 -1.75 -6.49
C GLN A 26 1.57 -1.96 -7.71
N ALA A 27 0.31 -2.35 -7.50
CA ALA A 27 -0.64 -2.66 -8.57
C ALA A 27 -0.77 -1.56 -9.64
N PRO A 28 -1.07 -0.29 -9.31
CA PRO A 28 -1.23 0.76 -10.32
C PRO A 28 0.07 1.04 -11.09
N ILE A 29 1.22 0.94 -10.42
CA ILE A 29 2.53 1.16 -11.05
C ILE A 29 2.86 0.03 -12.02
N LEU A 30 2.60 -1.22 -11.64
CA LEU A 30 2.78 -2.37 -12.50
C LEU A 30 1.87 -2.29 -13.73
N VAL A 31 0.59 -1.96 -13.54
CA VAL A 31 -0.36 -1.81 -14.65
C VAL A 31 0.09 -0.70 -15.61
N ASN A 32 0.48 0.47 -15.10
CA ASN A 32 0.97 1.56 -15.93
C ASN A 32 2.22 1.15 -16.73
N ASN A 33 3.18 0.48 -16.10
CA ASN A 33 4.40 0.04 -16.76
C ASN A 33 4.17 -1.08 -17.78
N LEU A 34 3.23 -1.99 -17.50
CA LEU A 34 2.81 -3.02 -18.45
C LEU A 34 2.18 -2.38 -19.69
N LEU A 35 1.24 -1.45 -19.52
CA LEU A 35 0.59 -0.75 -20.64
C LEU A 35 1.60 0.05 -21.47
N ARG A 36 2.55 0.75 -20.82
CA ARG A 36 3.64 1.45 -21.51
C ARG A 36 4.52 0.51 -22.31
N SER A 37 4.87 -0.64 -21.74
CA SER A 37 5.67 -1.65 -22.43
C SER A 37 4.94 -2.23 -23.65
N LEU A 38 3.61 -2.42 -23.56
CA LEU A 38 2.78 -2.81 -24.71
C LEU A 38 2.74 -1.73 -25.80
N ASP A 39 2.75 -0.45 -25.42
CA ASP A 39 2.86 0.70 -26.32
C ASP A 39 4.29 0.90 -26.91
N GLY A 40 5.26 0.05 -26.55
CA GLY A 40 6.67 0.22 -26.95
C GLY A 40 7.38 1.39 -26.26
N LYS A 41 6.84 1.89 -25.15
CA LYS A 41 7.42 2.97 -24.34
C LYS A 41 8.23 2.38 -23.18
N GLU A 42 9.26 3.12 -22.76
CA GLU A 42 10.06 2.75 -21.59
C GLU A 42 9.23 2.81 -20.28
N PRO A 43 9.38 1.83 -19.37
CA PRO A 43 8.76 1.85 -18.04
C PRO A 43 9.23 3.03 -17.19
N GLU A 44 8.34 3.55 -16.34
CA GLU A 44 8.70 4.56 -15.34
C GLU A 44 8.86 3.93 -13.94
N PRO A 45 10.04 4.03 -13.31
CA PRO A 45 10.25 3.52 -11.95
C PRO A 45 9.70 4.53 -10.93
N LYS A 46 8.44 4.35 -10.50
CA LYS A 46 7.78 5.23 -9.51
C LYS A 46 7.23 4.49 -8.29
N TYR A 47 7.81 3.36 -7.89
CA TYR A 47 7.46 2.75 -6.61
C TYR A 47 8.43 3.17 -5.52
N ASP A 48 7.92 3.92 -4.54
CA ASP A 48 8.69 4.46 -3.40
C ASP A 48 8.87 3.45 -2.27
N GLY A 49 8.43 2.20 -2.45
CA GLY A 49 8.55 1.14 -1.45
C GLY A 49 7.52 1.22 -0.34
N TYR A 50 6.45 1.99 -0.53
CA TYR A 50 5.41 2.16 0.47
C TYR A 50 4.86 0.82 0.99
N THR A 51 4.85 0.69 2.31
CA THR A 51 4.26 -0.44 3.02
C THR A 51 3.66 0.03 4.34
N SER A 52 2.60 -0.64 4.80
CA SER A 52 1.90 -0.31 6.04
C SER A 52 1.75 -1.57 6.90
N CYS A 53 2.13 -1.47 8.17
CA CYS A 53 2.04 -2.53 9.16
C CYS A 53 1.22 -2.04 10.37
N PRO A 54 -0.08 -2.37 10.46
CA PRO A 54 -0.90 -2.03 11.61
C PRO A 54 -0.60 -3.00 12.77
N LEU A 55 0.24 -2.57 13.71
CA LEU A 55 0.66 -3.30 14.89
C LEU A 55 -0.40 -3.18 16.00
N THR A 56 -1.01 -4.30 16.37
CA THR A 56 -1.94 -4.35 17.51
C THR A 56 -1.14 -4.34 18.80
N THR A 57 -1.19 -3.25 19.58
CA THR A 57 -0.42 -3.12 20.83
C THR A 57 -1.17 -3.67 22.04
N GLU A 58 -2.51 -3.58 22.03
CA GLU A 58 -3.40 -4.13 23.06
C GLU A 58 -4.80 -4.37 22.47
N TYR A 59 -5.65 -5.12 23.19
CA TYR A 59 -7.01 -5.41 22.73
C TYR A 59 -7.80 -4.10 22.53
N GLY A 60 -8.08 -3.77 21.28
CA GLY A 60 -8.80 -2.55 20.91
C GLY A 60 -7.93 -1.34 20.58
N LYS A 61 -6.59 -1.42 20.57
CA LYS A 61 -5.74 -0.33 20.04
C LYS A 61 -4.75 -0.84 18.99
N VAL A 62 -4.60 -0.06 17.93
CA VAL A 62 -3.65 -0.32 16.84
C VAL A 62 -2.74 0.89 16.69
N LEU A 63 -1.44 0.63 16.58
CA LEU A 63 -0.41 1.55 16.12
C LEU A 63 -0.24 1.30 14.62
N LEU A 64 -0.34 2.35 13.82
CA LEU A 64 -0.32 2.25 12.37
C LEU A 64 1.07 2.64 11.88
N ALA A 65 1.92 1.67 11.55
CA ALA A 65 3.30 1.94 11.18
C ALA A 65 3.44 1.94 9.64
N GLU A 66 3.68 3.10 9.04
CA GLU A 66 3.82 3.26 7.59
C GLU A 66 5.24 3.67 7.20
N PHE A 67 5.83 2.98 6.23
CA PHE A 67 7.24 3.14 5.85
C PHE A 67 7.43 3.16 4.32
N LYS A 68 8.49 3.81 3.85
CA LYS A 68 9.04 3.73 2.50
C LYS A 68 10.34 2.92 2.46
N TYR A 69 10.89 2.72 1.25
CA TYR A 69 12.26 2.22 1.09
C TYR A 69 13.25 3.01 1.96
N GLY A 70 14.16 2.30 2.62
CA GLY A 70 15.11 2.88 3.58
C GLY A 70 14.60 3.01 5.01
N GLY A 71 13.40 2.49 5.32
CA GLY A 71 12.85 2.53 6.69
C GLY A 71 12.38 3.92 7.12
N VAL A 72 12.22 4.84 6.16
CA VAL A 72 11.76 6.20 6.44
C VAL A 72 10.25 6.18 6.67
N PRO A 73 9.76 6.74 7.80
CA PRO A 73 8.32 6.86 8.06
C PRO A 73 7.61 7.67 6.97
N LYS A 74 6.45 7.19 6.49
CA LYS A 74 5.54 7.96 5.61
C LYS A 74 4.12 7.83 6.12
N GLU A 75 3.79 8.69 7.06
CA GLU A 75 2.51 8.65 7.77
C GLU A 75 1.39 9.25 6.91
N THR A 76 0.57 8.40 6.29
CA THR A 76 -0.59 8.78 5.46
C THR A 76 -1.61 9.61 6.25
N PHE A 77 -1.75 9.35 7.55
CA PHE A 77 -2.69 10.08 8.42
C PHE A 77 -2.02 11.17 9.27
N GLY A 78 -0.68 11.13 9.41
CA GLY A 78 0.08 12.20 10.05
C GLY A 78 0.02 13.47 9.20
N ASP A 79 0.30 13.35 7.90
CA ASP A 79 0.27 14.47 6.95
C ASP A 79 -1.15 14.91 6.57
N LEU A 80 -2.13 14.00 6.56
CA LEU A 80 -3.50 14.30 6.09
C LEU A 80 -4.44 14.79 7.21
N ILE A 81 -4.25 14.38 8.46
CA ILE A 81 -5.20 14.62 9.57
C ILE A 81 -4.51 15.08 10.87
N GLY A 82 -3.19 15.28 10.87
CA GLY A 82 -2.44 15.75 12.06
C GLY A 82 -2.47 14.75 13.23
N PHE A 83 -2.69 13.47 12.94
CA PHE A 83 -2.72 12.42 13.96
C PHE A 83 -1.40 11.68 13.99
N ASP A 84 -0.69 11.81 15.13
CA ASP A 84 0.47 10.98 15.46
C ASP A 84 0.07 9.49 15.39
N GLN A 85 0.60 8.81 14.37
CA GLN A 85 0.34 7.39 14.10
C GLN A 85 1.11 6.46 15.04
N ALA A 86 2.13 6.98 15.75
CA ALA A 86 2.85 6.26 16.80
C ALA A 86 2.02 6.12 18.09
N VAL A 87 0.93 6.88 18.23
CA VAL A 87 0.00 6.74 19.36
C VAL A 87 -1.03 5.65 19.06
N PRO A 88 -1.12 4.57 19.86
CA PRO A 88 -2.12 3.53 19.66
C PRO A 88 -3.54 4.08 19.84
N ARG A 89 -4.40 3.92 18.84
CA ARG A 89 -5.78 4.44 18.87
C ARG A 89 -6.82 3.35 18.60
N ARG A 90 -7.97 3.48 19.28
CA ARG A 90 -9.18 2.68 19.02
C ARG A 90 -9.75 2.91 17.62
N ALA A 91 -9.61 4.12 17.09
CA ALA A 91 -10.03 4.43 15.72
C ALA A 91 -9.30 3.57 14.68
N PHE A 92 -7.98 3.38 14.83
CA PHE A 92 -7.20 2.49 13.94
C PHE A 92 -7.55 1.02 14.12
N TYR A 93 -8.01 0.60 15.30
CA TYR A 93 -8.52 -0.75 15.52
C TYR A 93 -9.81 -1.00 14.72
N HIS A 94 -10.78 -0.07 14.75
CA HIS A 94 -12.00 -0.17 13.94
C HIS A 94 -11.72 -0.02 12.44
N LEU A 95 -10.78 0.86 12.06
CA LEU A 95 -10.32 0.97 10.68
C LEU A 95 -9.76 -0.37 10.18
N LYS A 96 -8.93 -1.03 11.00
CA LYS A 96 -8.34 -2.32 10.66
C LYS A 96 -9.38 -3.44 10.61
N ARG A 97 -10.25 -3.51 11.60
CA ARG A 97 -11.19 -4.61 11.79
C ARG A 97 -12.40 -4.53 10.86
N ASP A 98 -12.94 -3.33 10.65
CA ASP A 98 -14.25 -3.15 10.03
C ASP A 98 -14.12 -2.50 8.63
N PHE A 99 -13.24 -1.51 8.46
CA PHE A 99 -13.11 -0.77 7.20
C PHE A 99 -12.24 -1.49 6.16
N PHE A 100 -11.05 -1.98 6.51
CA PHE A 100 -10.18 -2.65 5.53
C PHE A 100 -10.81 -3.90 4.89
N PRO A 101 -11.52 -4.78 5.61
CA PRO A 101 -12.22 -5.90 4.96
C PRO A 101 -13.29 -5.40 3.97
N TRP A 102 -14.06 -4.38 4.34
CA TRP A 102 -15.07 -3.82 3.44
C TRP A 102 -14.45 -3.22 2.18
N VAL A 103 -13.37 -2.43 2.31
CA VAL A 103 -12.63 -1.87 1.16
C VAL A 103 -12.00 -2.97 0.31
N TYR A 104 -11.46 -4.01 0.95
CA TYR A 104 -10.86 -5.13 0.26
C TYR A 104 -11.84 -5.78 -0.72
N TYR A 105 -13.02 -6.20 -0.23
CA TYR A 105 -14.03 -6.87 -1.05
C TYR A 105 -14.75 -5.94 -2.03
N ASN A 106 -14.98 -4.68 -1.66
CA ASN A 106 -15.78 -3.79 -2.50
C ASN A 106 -14.96 -2.99 -3.52
N SER A 107 -13.69 -2.71 -3.26
CA SER A 107 -12.87 -1.81 -4.09
C SER A 107 -11.53 -2.42 -4.51
N MET A 108 -10.75 -3.00 -3.57
CA MET A 108 -9.40 -3.50 -3.89
C MET A 108 -9.41 -4.65 -4.90
N VAL A 109 -10.25 -5.67 -4.70
CA VAL A 109 -10.37 -6.79 -5.66
C VAL A 109 -10.96 -6.37 -7.01
N LYS A 110 -11.63 -5.21 -7.06
CA LYS A 110 -12.18 -4.64 -8.31
C LYS A 110 -11.22 -3.67 -8.99
N GLY A 111 -10.04 -3.43 -8.42
CA GLY A 111 -9.04 -2.52 -8.98
C GLY A 111 -9.36 -1.04 -8.80
N THR A 112 -10.35 -0.66 -7.99
CA THR A 112 -10.75 0.75 -7.79
C THR A 112 -10.13 1.38 -6.53
N TRP A 113 -9.17 0.71 -5.90
CA TRP A 113 -8.50 1.16 -4.68
C TRP A 113 -6.99 1.26 -4.86
N GLY A 114 -6.45 2.47 -4.71
CA GLY A 114 -5.02 2.81 -4.88
C GLY A 114 -4.25 2.94 -3.56
N GLY A 115 -4.76 2.35 -2.47
CA GLY A 115 -4.11 2.41 -1.15
C GLY A 115 -4.16 3.82 -0.55
N PRO A 116 -3.03 4.40 -0.11
CA PRO A 116 -2.99 5.73 0.51
C PRO A 116 -3.41 6.87 -0.43
N ASN A 117 -3.41 6.63 -1.74
CA ASN A 117 -3.86 7.60 -2.74
C ASN A 117 -5.40 7.61 -2.90
N GLY A 118 -6.13 6.75 -2.18
CA GLY A 118 -7.60 6.70 -2.19
C GLY A 118 -8.21 5.86 -3.32
N TRP A 119 -9.45 6.17 -3.70
CA TRP A 119 -10.16 5.50 -4.78
C TRP A 119 -9.62 5.94 -6.15
N MET A 120 -9.42 4.96 -7.03
CA MET A 120 -9.01 5.17 -8.42
C MET A 120 -10.29 5.20 -9.28
N ASN A 121 -10.50 6.31 -10.00
CA ASN A 121 -11.54 6.49 -11.02
C ASN A 121 -10.97 6.23 -12.40
#